data_AF-A0A1Y3BIS4-F1
#
_entry.id   AF-A0A1Y3BIS4-F1
#
_cell.length_a   1.000
_cell.length_b   1.000
_cell.length_c   1.000
_cell.angle_alpha   90.00
_cell.angle_beta   90.00
_cell.angle_gamma   90.00
#
_symmetry.space_group_name_H-M   'P 1'
#
loop_
_entity.id
_entity.type
_entity.pdbx_description
1 polymer ?
#
loop_
_entity_poly.entity_id
_entity_poly.type
_entity_poly.pdbx_seq_one_letter_code
_entity_poly.pdbx_strand_id
1 'polypeptide(L)'
;MWTVASNSIHYLLTLWQKLVTSVPYVKATEPHLLERFAPEVTRAYITSRLEMVNEVVVNGLEDPFDDIGMVQQQLEQLSTIARCEYENTCSLLVNLFDQAAKTYQDLMQTVPQSRVEVEIQENRLTWLVYIIGAAIGGCVFLNSNDEQDHMDGELAFRVLQLMNFTDIRLARGGFCKKLDLAILSFFEQFRKTYIGDQVQKTSTVYKRLSDVLGLSEETMVLSVFIRKM
;
A
#
# COMPACT_ATOMS: atom_id res chain seq x y z
N MET A 1 -4.29 14.84 -20.19
CA MET A 1 -5.10 15.49 -19.13
C MET A 1 -4.42 15.41 -17.75
N TRP A 2 -3.23 14.81 -17.61
CA TRP A 2 -2.60 14.50 -16.32
C TRP A 2 -1.65 15.58 -15.77
N THR A 3 -1.28 16.59 -16.57
CA THR A 3 -0.29 17.62 -16.21
C THR A 3 -0.86 18.80 -15.40
N VAL A 4 -2.17 18.87 -15.17
CA VAL A 4 -2.83 20.11 -14.69
C VAL A 4 -3.16 20.09 -13.18
N ALA A 5 -2.96 18.97 -12.47
CA ALA A 5 -3.66 18.77 -11.19
C ALA A 5 -2.85 18.27 -9.99
N SER A 6 -1.51 18.14 -10.04
CA SER A 6 -0.72 17.61 -8.90
C SER A 6 -0.98 18.40 -7.61
N ASN A 7 -1.08 19.73 -7.69
CA ASN A 7 -1.42 20.58 -6.55
C ASN A 7 -2.88 20.43 -6.10
N SER A 8 -3.83 20.27 -7.02
CA SER A 8 -5.25 20.13 -6.65
C SER A 8 -5.56 18.80 -5.97
N ILE A 9 -4.81 17.73 -6.27
CA ILE A 9 -5.02 16.43 -5.63
C ILE A 9 -4.73 16.53 -4.13
N HIS A 10 -3.67 17.21 -3.74
CA HIS A 10 -3.36 17.43 -2.32
C HIS A 10 -4.51 18.14 -1.59
N TYR A 11 -5.07 19.20 -2.16
CA TYR A 11 -6.20 19.91 -1.54
C TYR A 11 -7.47 19.06 -1.47
N LEU A 12 -7.75 18.26 -2.51
CA LEU A 12 -8.90 17.35 -2.52
C LEU A 12 -8.75 16.26 -1.45
N LEU A 13 -7.58 15.61 -1.36
CA LEU A 13 -7.33 14.62 -0.33
C LEU A 13 -7.38 15.23 1.07
N THR A 14 -6.85 16.43 1.26
CA THR A 14 -6.94 17.17 2.53
C THR A 14 -8.41 17.42 2.92
N LEU A 15 -9.25 17.82 1.96
CA LEU A 15 -10.67 18.03 2.20
C LEU A 15 -11.35 16.74 2.66
N TRP A 16 -11.16 15.64 1.93
CA TRP A 16 -11.73 14.34 2.27
C TRP A 16 -11.24 13.80 3.61
N GLN A 17 -9.94 13.95 3.90
CA GLN A 17 -9.37 13.60 5.20
C GLN A 17 -10.07 14.37 6.34
N LYS A 18 -10.27 15.68 6.17
CA LYS A 18 -10.97 16.51 7.17
C LYS A 18 -12.43 16.12 7.32
N LEU A 19 -13.12 15.76 6.24
CA LEU A 19 -14.50 15.27 6.30
C LEU A 19 -14.60 13.97 7.11
N VAL A 20 -13.77 12.97 6.78
CA VAL A 20 -13.76 11.67 7.48
C VAL A 20 -13.40 11.82 8.96
N THR A 21 -12.35 12.59 9.27
CA THR A 21 -11.93 12.81 10.67
C THR A 21 -12.92 13.62 11.49
N SER A 22 -13.81 14.38 10.84
CA SER A 22 -14.86 15.13 11.53
C SER A 22 -16.06 14.28 11.97
N VAL A 23 -16.25 13.08 11.43
CA VAL A 23 -17.42 12.22 11.67
C VAL A 23 -17.74 12.01 13.15
N PRO A 24 -16.78 11.71 14.04
CA PRO A 24 -17.06 11.52 15.47
C PRO A 24 -17.61 12.77 16.18
N TYR A 25 -17.44 13.95 15.59
CA TYR A 25 -17.86 15.24 16.15
C TYR A 25 -19.18 15.75 15.58
N VAL A 26 -19.72 15.10 14.54
CA VAL A 26 -20.97 15.49 13.90
C VAL A 26 -22.15 15.08 14.79
N LYS A 27 -22.89 16.06 15.30
CA LYS A 27 -24.13 15.87 16.07
C LYS A 27 -25.40 15.95 15.22
N ALA A 28 -25.24 16.06 13.90
CA ALA A 28 -26.35 16.17 12.96
C ALA A 28 -27.12 14.85 12.89
N THR A 29 -28.44 14.94 12.76
CA THR A 29 -29.34 13.79 12.57
C THR A 29 -29.40 13.32 11.12
N GLU A 30 -28.88 14.10 10.18
CA GLU A 30 -28.84 13.77 8.76
C GLU A 30 -27.65 12.85 8.43
N PRO A 31 -27.83 11.86 7.52
CA PRO A 31 -26.77 10.93 7.16
C PRO A 31 -25.65 11.64 6.37
N HIS A 32 -24.40 11.50 6.83
CA HIS A 32 -23.23 12.12 6.17
C HIS A 32 -22.79 11.41 4.88
N LEU A 33 -23.26 10.19 4.62
CA LEU A 33 -22.96 9.38 3.42
C LEU A 33 -21.46 9.11 3.13
N LEU A 34 -20.55 9.49 4.04
CA LEU A 34 -19.11 9.28 3.89
C LEU A 34 -18.72 7.81 3.74
N GLU A 35 -19.43 6.89 4.40
CA GLU A 35 -19.28 5.44 4.23
C GLU A 35 -19.49 4.99 2.78
N ARG A 36 -20.30 5.72 2.01
CA ARG A 36 -20.52 5.44 0.59
C ARG A 36 -19.46 6.08 -0.30
N PHE A 37 -19.07 7.32 -0.02
CA PHE A 37 -18.23 8.09 -0.94
C PHE A 37 -16.73 8.01 -0.66
N ALA A 38 -16.30 7.81 0.58
CA ALA A 38 -14.88 7.65 0.93
C ALA A 38 -14.24 6.44 0.21
N PRO A 39 -14.90 5.26 0.10
CA PRO A 39 -14.39 4.16 -0.73
C PRO A 39 -14.20 4.53 -2.19
N GLU A 40 -15.13 5.29 -2.77
CA GLU A 40 -15.06 5.72 -4.18
C GLU A 40 -13.88 6.66 -4.42
N VAL A 41 -13.62 7.58 -3.50
CA VAL A 41 -12.47 8.49 -3.55
C VAL A 41 -11.17 7.70 -3.46
N THR A 42 -11.08 6.77 -2.50
CA THR A 42 -9.92 5.89 -2.34
C THR A 42 -9.68 5.06 -3.60
N ARG A 43 -10.73 4.45 -4.16
CA ARG A 43 -10.67 3.68 -5.40
C ARG A 43 -10.19 4.54 -6.57
N ALA A 44 -10.81 5.70 -6.77
CA ALA A 44 -10.46 6.60 -7.86
C ALA A 44 -8.98 7.05 -7.77
N TYR A 45 -8.50 7.37 -6.57
CA TYR A 45 -7.10 7.69 -6.36
C TYR A 45 -6.19 6.52 -6.75
N ILE A 46 -6.41 5.33 -6.18
CA ILE A 46 -5.57 4.14 -6.43
C ILE A 46 -5.56 3.80 -7.93
N THR A 47 -6.73 3.70 -8.55
CA THR A 47 -6.85 3.40 -9.98
C THR A 47 -6.11 4.42 -10.83
N SER A 48 -6.23 5.71 -10.52
CA SER A 48 -5.54 6.77 -11.26
C SER A 48 -4.00 6.65 -11.19
N ARG A 49 -3.45 6.22 -10.04
CA ARG A 49 -2.01 5.99 -9.88
C ARG A 49 -1.54 4.77 -10.67
N LEU A 50 -2.32 3.70 -10.67
CA LEU A 50 -2.00 2.50 -11.43
C LEU A 50 -2.11 2.68 -12.96
N GLU A 51 -3.03 3.52 -13.42
CA GLU A 51 -3.16 3.88 -14.84
C GLU A 51 -2.01 4.79 -15.30
N MET A 52 -1.61 5.75 -14.45
CA MET A 52 -0.49 6.67 -14.70
C MET A 52 0.83 5.94 -14.96
N VAL A 53 1.05 4.77 -14.36
CA VAL A 53 2.27 3.97 -14.59
C VAL A 53 2.52 3.70 -16.07
N ASN A 54 1.47 3.37 -16.84
CA ASN A 54 1.64 3.13 -18.28
C ASN A 54 2.13 4.38 -18.99
N GLU A 55 1.57 5.54 -18.64
CA GLU A 55 1.94 6.82 -19.25
C GLU A 55 3.38 7.24 -18.89
N VAL A 56 3.81 6.99 -17.65
CA VAL A 56 5.19 7.25 -17.21
C VAL A 56 6.18 6.38 -17.98
N VAL A 57 5.92 5.07 -18.08
CA VAL A 57 6.86 4.13 -18.71
C VAL A 57 6.86 4.23 -20.24
N VAL A 58 5.69 4.36 -20.86
CA VAL A 58 5.56 4.35 -22.33
C VAL A 58 5.75 5.74 -22.94
N ASN A 59 5.17 6.77 -22.32
CA ASN A 59 5.17 8.13 -22.86
C ASN A 59 6.20 9.04 -22.18
N GLY A 60 6.96 8.54 -21.20
CA GLY A 60 8.01 9.29 -20.53
C GLY A 60 7.49 10.49 -19.74
N LEU A 61 6.28 10.40 -19.17
CA LEU A 61 5.79 11.41 -18.25
C LEU A 61 6.68 11.49 -17.00
N GLU A 62 6.62 12.64 -16.33
CA GLU A 62 7.31 12.87 -15.05
C GLU A 62 6.91 11.80 -14.03
N ASP A 63 7.91 11.17 -13.40
CA ASP A 63 7.68 10.10 -12.45
C ASP A 63 7.34 10.69 -11.07
N PRO A 64 6.16 10.37 -10.50
CA PRO A 64 5.80 10.85 -9.17
C PRO A 64 6.80 10.44 -8.07
N PHE A 65 7.53 9.33 -8.23
CA PHE A 65 8.52 8.87 -7.26
C PHE A 65 9.80 9.72 -7.23
N ASP A 66 9.98 10.65 -8.18
CA ASP A 66 11.06 11.64 -8.13
C ASP A 66 10.84 12.66 -6.99
N ASP A 67 9.58 12.90 -6.60
CA ASP A 67 9.19 13.64 -5.39
C ASP A 67 8.48 12.71 -4.38
N ILE A 68 9.27 11.83 -3.77
CA ILE A 68 8.77 10.87 -2.78
C ILE A 68 8.11 11.57 -1.57
N GLY A 69 8.52 12.79 -1.22
CA GLY A 69 7.94 13.54 -0.12
C GLY A 69 6.48 13.91 -0.40
N MET A 70 6.20 14.40 -1.61
CA MET A 70 4.83 14.68 -2.05
C MET A 70 3.97 13.42 -2.11
N VAL A 71 4.53 12.30 -2.60
CA VAL A 71 3.82 11.01 -2.63
C VAL A 71 3.47 10.55 -1.22
N GLN A 72 4.42 10.57 -0.28
CA GLN A 72 4.19 10.19 1.11
C GLN A 72 3.11 11.05 1.76
N GLN A 73 3.14 12.36 1.55
CA GLN A 73 2.12 13.27 2.07
C GLN A 73 0.72 12.94 1.53
N GLN A 74 0.59 12.65 0.23
CA GLN A 74 -0.71 12.23 -0.34
C GLN A 74 -1.18 10.90 0.24
N LEU A 75 -0.27 9.95 0.45
CA LEU A 75 -0.60 8.65 1.01
C LEU A 75 -1.00 8.71 2.49
N GLU A 76 -0.41 9.62 3.28
CA GLU A 76 -0.85 9.90 4.66
C GLU A 76 -2.30 10.45 4.70
N GLN A 77 -2.65 11.29 3.73
CA GLN A 77 -4.02 11.80 3.63
C GLN A 77 -4.99 10.70 3.18
N LEU A 78 -4.58 9.92 2.18
CA LEU A 78 -5.35 8.79 1.67
C LEU A 78 -5.58 7.73 2.74
N SER A 79 -4.58 7.41 3.57
CA SER A 79 -4.70 6.35 4.59
C SER A 79 -5.81 6.63 5.60
N THR A 80 -6.01 7.91 5.94
CA THR A 80 -7.11 8.33 6.81
C THR A 80 -8.48 8.11 6.13
N ILE A 81 -8.58 8.41 4.83
CA ILE A 81 -9.82 8.23 4.05
C ILE A 81 -10.12 6.74 3.86
N ALA A 82 -9.10 5.96 3.50
CA ALA A 82 -9.15 4.51 3.30
C ALA A 82 -9.67 3.76 4.53
N ARG A 83 -9.29 4.21 5.73
CA ARG A 83 -9.68 3.59 7.01
C ARG A 83 -11.11 3.92 7.46
N CYS A 84 -11.79 4.85 6.79
CA CYS A 84 -13.23 5.07 7.01
C CYS A 84 -14.04 3.79 6.73
N GLU A 85 -13.63 3.05 5.70
CA GLU A 85 -14.32 1.86 5.19
C GLU A 85 -13.25 0.83 4.82
N TYR A 86 -12.58 0.34 5.86
CA TYR A 86 -11.31 -0.35 5.67
C TYR A 86 -11.46 -1.69 4.96
N GLU A 87 -12.53 -2.43 5.23
CA GLU A 87 -12.83 -3.69 4.55
C GLU A 87 -12.95 -3.53 3.03
N ASN A 88 -13.64 -2.49 2.58
CA ASN A 88 -13.77 -2.17 1.16
C ASN A 88 -12.41 -1.82 0.54
N THR A 89 -11.58 -1.07 1.26
CA THR A 89 -10.23 -0.71 0.80
C THR A 89 -9.31 -1.92 0.74
N CYS A 90 -9.28 -2.75 1.77
CA CYS A 90 -8.47 -3.97 1.83
C CYS A 90 -8.86 -4.94 0.71
N SER A 91 -10.16 -5.16 0.50
CA SER A 91 -10.66 -6.00 -0.59
C SER A 91 -10.21 -5.49 -1.96
N LEU A 92 -10.25 -4.18 -2.19
CA LEU A 92 -9.75 -3.56 -3.41
C LEU A 92 -8.23 -3.77 -3.58
N LEU A 93 -7.45 -3.50 -2.53
CA LEU A 93 -6.00 -3.63 -2.56
C LEU A 93 -5.56 -5.08 -2.80
N VAL A 94 -6.20 -6.04 -2.14
CA VAL A 94 -5.98 -7.48 -2.34
C VAL A 94 -6.19 -7.85 -3.81
N ASN A 95 -7.33 -7.47 -4.39
CA ASN A 95 -7.65 -7.81 -5.78
C ASN A 95 -6.64 -7.20 -6.76
N LEU A 96 -6.30 -5.92 -6.59
CA LEU A 96 -5.35 -5.23 -7.46
C LEU A 96 -3.93 -5.79 -7.32
N PHE A 97 -3.52 -6.12 -6.09
CA PHE A 97 -2.20 -6.71 -5.82
C PHE A 97 -2.07 -8.11 -6.39
N ASP A 98 -3.04 -8.99 -6.12
CA ASP A 98 -3.00 -10.36 -6.61
C ASP A 98 -3.01 -10.40 -8.14
N GLN A 99 -3.77 -9.52 -8.79
CA GLN A 99 -3.74 -9.35 -10.24
C GLN A 99 -2.38 -8.88 -10.75
N ALA A 100 -1.81 -7.82 -10.17
CA ALA A 100 -0.52 -7.29 -10.59
C ALA A 100 0.63 -8.29 -10.36
N ALA A 101 0.63 -8.97 -9.22
CA ALA A 101 1.62 -9.99 -8.87
C ALA A 101 1.55 -11.20 -9.80
N LYS A 102 0.33 -11.65 -10.16
CA LYS A 102 0.15 -12.73 -11.13
C LYS A 102 0.67 -12.34 -12.52
N THR A 103 0.29 -11.16 -13.03
CA THR A 103 0.78 -10.68 -14.33
C THR A 103 2.30 -10.55 -14.33
N TYR A 104 2.89 -10.06 -13.24
CA TYR A 104 4.32 -10.00 -13.07
C TYR A 104 5.00 -11.38 -13.13
N GLN A 105 4.45 -12.37 -12.44
CA GLN A 105 4.96 -13.75 -12.48
C GLN A 105 4.88 -14.36 -13.89
N ASP A 106 3.76 -14.17 -14.59
CA ASP A 106 3.54 -14.67 -15.95
C ASP A 106 4.57 -14.06 -16.93
N LEU A 107 4.83 -12.75 -16.81
CA LEU A 107 5.86 -12.04 -17.59
C LEU A 107 7.27 -12.56 -17.28
N MET A 108 7.56 -12.90 -16.03
CA MET A 108 8.85 -13.47 -15.63
C MET A 108 9.10 -14.87 -16.19
N GLN A 109 8.04 -15.62 -16.52
CA GLN A 109 8.13 -16.95 -17.14
C GLN A 109 8.21 -16.90 -18.67
N THR A 110 7.82 -15.78 -19.28
CA THR A 110 7.79 -15.61 -20.74
C THR A 110 9.19 -15.37 -21.31
N VAL A 111 9.52 -15.99 -22.45
CA VAL A 111 10.81 -15.79 -23.16
C VAL A 111 10.53 -15.52 -24.66
N PRO A 112 10.99 -14.39 -25.23
CA PRO A 112 11.76 -13.31 -24.61
C PRO A 112 10.91 -12.42 -23.70
N GLN A 113 11.53 -11.90 -22.63
CA GLN A 113 10.86 -10.99 -21.69
C GLN A 113 10.72 -9.58 -22.29
N SER A 114 9.50 -9.05 -22.29
CA SER A 114 9.26 -7.64 -22.63
C SER A 114 9.70 -6.74 -21.48
N ARG A 115 10.81 -6.01 -21.65
CA ARG A 115 11.34 -5.11 -20.61
C ARG A 115 10.34 -4.04 -20.19
N VAL A 116 9.59 -3.51 -21.15
CA VAL A 116 8.59 -2.44 -20.92
C VAL A 116 7.42 -2.96 -20.09
N GLU A 117 6.85 -4.11 -20.44
CA GLU A 117 5.72 -4.68 -19.68
C GLU A 117 6.12 -5.08 -18.26
N VAL A 118 7.35 -5.58 -18.12
CA VAL A 118 7.94 -5.90 -16.82
C VAL A 118 8.10 -4.65 -15.96
N GLU A 119 8.64 -3.57 -16.51
CA GLU A 119 8.80 -2.29 -15.81
C GLU A 119 7.44 -1.68 -15.40
N ILE A 120 6.44 -1.76 -16.27
CA ILE A 120 5.06 -1.35 -15.96
C ILE A 120 4.53 -2.12 -14.75
N GLN A 121 4.66 -3.45 -14.72
CA GLN A 121 4.15 -4.22 -13.57
C GLN A 121 4.95 -3.95 -12.30
N GLU A 122 6.27 -3.75 -12.37
CA GLU A 122 7.06 -3.35 -11.20
C GLU A 122 6.63 -2.01 -10.62
N ASN A 123 6.37 -1.02 -11.47
CA ASN A 123 5.91 0.30 -11.03
C ASN A 123 4.48 0.24 -10.47
N ARG A 124 3.61 -0.62 -10.99
CA ARG A 124 2.27 -0.87 -10.40
C ARG A 124 2.38 -1.52 -9.03
N LEU A 125 3.22 -2.54 -8.89
CA LEU A 125 3.50 -3.18 -7.60
C LEU A 125 4.13 -2.20 -6.62
N THR A 126 5.02 -1.31 -7.08
CA THR A 126 5.63 -0.24 -6.26
C THR A 126 4.55 0.66 -5.66
N TRP A 127 3.62 1.17 -6.46
CA TRP A 127 2.49 1.94 -5.97
C TRP A 127 1.65 1.19 -4.95
N LEU A 128 1.31 -0.07 -5.24
CA LEU A 128 0.51 -0.89 -4.34
C LEU A 128 1.22 -1.13 -3.00
N VAL A 129 2.52 -1.40 -3.00
CA VAL A 129 3.31 -1.57 -1.77
C VAL A 129 3.33 -0.29 -0.94
N TYR A 130 3.54 0.87 -1.56
CA TYR A 130 3.47 2.16 -0.86
C TYR A 130 2.08 2.43 -0.29
N ILE A 131 1.02 2.17 -1.05
CA ILE A 131 -0.37 2.38 -0.61
C ILE A 131 -0.72 1.42 0.53
N ILE A 132 -0.34 0.15 0.45
CA ILE A 132 -0.52 -0.85 1.53
C ILE A 132 0.24 -0.40 2.79
N GLY A 133 1.51 0.02 2.63
CA GLY A 133 2.31 0.52 3.74
C GLY A 133 1.64 1.73 4.41
N ALA A 134 1.16 2.70 3.64
CA ALA A 134 0.46 3.86 4.18
C ALA A 134 -0.89 3.48 4.81
N ALA A 135 -1.64 2.56 4.21
CA ALA A 135 -2.88 2.03 4.75
C ALA A 135 -2.65 1.43 6.14
N ILE A 136 -1.67 0.53 6.31
CA ILE A 136 -1.28 -0.07 7.60
C ILE A 136 -0.73 0.99 8.57
N GLY A 137 0.08 1.92 8.08
CA GLY A 137 0.66 3.01 8.88
C GLY A 137 -0.36 4.03 9.38
N GLY A 138 -1.50 4.17 8.70
CA GLY A 138 -2.57 5.09 9.07
C GLY A 138 -3.38 4.68 10.30
N CYS A 139 -2.99 3.61 11.01
CA CYS A 139 -3.71 3.16 12.19
C CYS A 139 -3.59 4.16 13.33
N VAL A 140 -4.73 4.69 13.76
CA VAL A 140 -4.82 5.39 15.04
C VAL A 140 -4.95 4.31 16.12
N PHE A 141 -3.91 4.15 16.95
CA PHE A 141 -3.77 3.12 17.99
C PHE A 141 -5.00 2.90 18.90
N LEU A 142 -5.90 3.89 18.99
CA LEU A 142 -7.11 3.82 19.81
C LEU A 142 -8.26 3.03 19.16
N ASN A 143 -8.18 2.71 17.87
CA ASN A 143 -9.25 2.08 17.08
C ASN A 143 -8.89 0.71 16.48
N SER A 144 -7.70 0.15 16.76
CA SER A 144 -7.32 -1.19 16.26
C SER A 144 -8.23 -2.25 16.86
N ASN A 145 -8.89 -3.03 16.01
CA ASN A 145 -9.65 -4.21 16.41
C ASN A 145 -9.08 -5.47 15.73
N ASP A 146 -9.45 -6.65 16.22
CA ASP A 146 -8.92 -7.93 15.70
C ASP A 146 -9.20 -8.13 14.19
N GLU A 147 -10.29 -7.57 13.68
CA GLU A 147 -10.65 -7.65 12.26
C GLU A 147 -9.72 -6.80 11.38
N GLN A 148 -9.39 -5.59 11.82
CA GLN A 148 -8.43 -4.71 11.15
C GLN A 148 -7.02 -5.29 11.17
N ASP A 149 -6.61 -5.87 12.30
CA ASP A 149 -5.33 -6.57 12.41
C ASP A 149 -5.26 -7.79 11.48
N HIS A 150 -6.37 -8.50 11.31
CA HIS A 150 -6.45 -9.60 10.36
C HIS A 150 -6.28 -9.11 8.90
N MET A 151 -6.96 -8.03 8.54
CA MET A 151 -6.84 -7.42 7.21
C MET A 151 -5.42 -6.89 6.94
N ASP A 152 -4.80 -6.24 7.92
CA ASP A 152 -3.42 -5.76 7.85
C ASP A 152 -2.44 -6.93 7.66
N GLY A 153 -2.70 -8.06 8.33
CA GLY A 153 -1.93 -9.30 8.16
C GLY A 153 -2.02 -9.87 6.75
N GLU A 154 -3.22 -9.90 6.15
CA GLU A 154 -3.43 -10.36 4.78
C GLU A 154 -2.76 -9.46 3.73
N LEU A 155 -2.75 -8.15 3.94
CA LEU A 155 -2.02 -7.21 3.08
C LEU A 155 -0.50 -7.34 3.25
N ALA A 156 -0.02 -7.41 4.49
CA ALA A 156 1.39 -7.58 4.81
C ALA A 156 1.96 -8.88 4.22
N PHE A 157 1.19 -9.97 4.31
CA PHE A 157 1.55 -11.24 3.73
C PHE A 157 1.86 -11.15 2.23
N ARG A 158 1.05 -10.44 1.46
CA ARG A 158 1.23 -10.25 0.02
C ARG A 158 2.52 -9.49 -0.31
N VAL A 159 2.82 -8.43 0.44
CA VAL A 159 4.08 -7.68 0.29
C VAL A 159 5.28 -8.55 0.62
N LEU A 160 5.20 -9.36 1.68
CA LEU A 160 6.26 -10.30 2.06
C LEU A 160 6.47 -11.41 1.02
N GLN A 161 5.38 -11.94 0.44
CA GLN A 161 5.49 -12.89 -0.68
C GLN A 161 6.16 -12.26 -1.90
N LEU A 162 5.87 -10.99 -2.18
CA LEU A 162 6.48 -10.26 -3.29
C LEU A 162 8.00 -10.21 -3.18
N MET A 163 8.55 -10.11 -1.97
CA MET A 163 10.00 -10.10 -1.74
C MET A 163 10.68 -11.33 -2.34
N ASN A 164 10.10 -12.52 -2.18
CA ASN A 164 10.67 -13.74 -2.74
C ASN A 164 10.80 -13.66 -4.26
N PHE A 165 9.84 -13.03 -4.95
CA PHE A 165 9.91 -12.82 -6.40
C PHE A 165 10.96 -11.79 -6.78
N THR A 166 11.12 -10.71 -6.00
CA THR A 166 12.19 -9.73 -6.22
C THR A 166 13.58 -10.32 -6.05
N ASP A 167 13.77 -11.21 -5.08
CA ASP A 167 15.06 -11.85 -4.80
C ASP A 167 15.44 -12.84 -5.92
N ILE A 168 14.47 -13.61 -6.43
CA ILE A 168 14.67 -14.49 -7.60
C ILE A 168 15.07 -13.66 -8.83
N ARG A 169 14.45 -12.50 -9.03
CA ARG A 169 14.78 -11.63 -10.16
C ARG A 169 16.17 -11.00 -10.02
N LEU A 170 16.54 -10.58 -8.81
CA LEU A 170 17.88 -10.09 -8.52
C LEU A 170 18.95 -11.12 -8.88
N ALA A 171 18.73 -12.39 -8.53
CA ALA A 171 19.61 -13.50 -8.91
C ALA A 171 19.72 -13.72 -10.42
N ARG A 172 18.70 -13.30 -11.20
CA ARG A 172 18.69 -13.34 -12.67
C ARG A 172 19.23 -12.04 -13.30
N GLY A 173 19.75 -11.11 -12.50
CA GLY A 173 20.34 -9.85 -12.96
C GLY A 173 19.35 -8.72 -13.23
N GLY A 174 18.07 -8.88 -12.86
CA GLY A 174 17.07 -7.82 -12.93
C GLY A 174 16.88 -7.15 -11.58
N PHE A 175 16.73 -5.82 -11.54
CA PHE A 175 16.57 -5.07 -10.30
C PHE A 175 15.68 -3.84 -10.50
N CYS A 176 14.70 -3.63 -9.62
CA CYS A 176 13.90 -2.42 -9.58
C CYS A 176 14.07 -1.72 -8.23
N LYS A 177 14.89 -0.67 -8.25
CA LYS A 177 15.18 0.17 -7.08
C LYS A 177 13.92 0.74 -6.42
N LYS A 178 12.94 1.15 -7.23
CA LYS A 178 11.70 1.77 -6.73
C LYS A 178 10.89 0.79 -5.89
N LEU A 179 10.77 -0.44 -6.36
CA LEU A 179 10.05 -1.49 -5.65
C LEU A 179 10.72 -1.86 -4.34
N ASP A 180 12.05 -1.96 -4.31
CA ASP A 180 12.79 -2.22 -3.06
C ASP A 180 12.66 -1.07 -2.05
N LEU A 181 12.70 0.19 -2.51
CA LEU A 181 12.43 1.36 -1.65
C LEU A 181 10.99 1.35 -1.12
N ALA A 182 10.01 0.92 -1.92
CA ALA A 182 8.64 0.74 -1.47
C ALA A 182 8.54 -0.33 -0.38
N ILE A 183 9.21 -1.47 -0.54
CA ILE A 183 9.24 -2.55 0.46
C ILE A 183 9.87 -2.05 1.76
N LEU A 184 10.95 -1.27 1.71
CA LEU A 184 11.56 -0.65 2.89
C LEU A 184 10.61 0.34 3.58
N SER A 185 9.88 1.15 2.80
CA SER A 185 8.88 2.08 3.34
C SER A 185 7.70 1.35 3.98
N PHE A 186 7.21 0.28 3.37
CA PHE A 186 6.20 -0.61 3.96
C PHE A 186 6.68 -1.14 5.31
N PHE A 187 7.92 -1.60 5.38
CA PHE A 187 8.51 -2.12 6.59
C PHE A 187 8.60 -1.08 7.70
N GLU A 188 8.98 0.16 7.36
CA GLU A 188 8.96 1.26 8.32
C GLU A 188 7.55 1.50 8.89
N GLN A 189 6.52 1.51 8.04
CA GLN A 189 5.12 1.69 8.46
C GLN A 189 4.63 0.53 9.31
N PHE A 190 4.86 -0.71 8.87
CA PHE A 190 4.51 -1.92 9.61
C PHE A 190 5.16 -1.93 10.98
N ARG A 191 6.45 -1.56 11.06
CA ARG A 191 7.18 -1.44 12.32
C ARG A 191 6.55 -0.39 13.24
N LYS A 192 6.24 0.80 12.73
CA LYS A 192 5.60 1.86 13.53
C LYS A 192 4.26 1.41 14.12
N THR A 193 3.47 0.66 13.36
CA THR A 193 2.14 0.19 13.80
C THR A 193 2.22 -1.00 14.76
N TYR A 194 3.11 -1.98 14.50
CA TYR A 194 3.08 -3.29 15.17
C TYR A 194 4.34 -3.67 15.95
N ILE A 195 5.41 -2.85 15.91
CA ILE A 195 6.71 -3.11 16.53
C ILE A 195 7.15 -1.87 17.33
N GLY A 196 6.72 -1.77 18.59
CA GLY A 196 7.10 -0.69 19.51
C GLY A 196 6.55 -0.85 20.93
N ASP A 197 7.12 -0.13 21.90
CA ASP A 197 6.81 -0.24 23.34
C ASP A 197 5.33 0.03 23.71
N GLN A 198 4.57 0.69 22.84
CA GLN A 198 3.16 1.05 23.04
C GLN A 198 2.18 0.11 22.30
N VAL A 199 2.69 -0.87 21.56
CA VAL A 199 1.84 -1.85 20.86
C VAL A 199 1.27 -2.80 21.90
N GLN A 200 -0.06 -2.89 21.97
CA GLN A 200 -0.70 -3.89 22.81
C GLN A 200 -0.14 -5.27 22.42
N LYS A 201 0.45 -5.97 23.39
CA LYS A 201 1.09 -7.30 23.24
C LYS A 201 0.17 -8.42 22.73
N THR A 202 -1.01 -8.09 22.21
CA THR A 202 -2.10 -8.97 21.81
C THR A 202 -2.61 -8.70 20.39
N SER A 203 -1.87 -7.98 19.53
CA SER A 203 -2.28 -7.85 18.12
C SER A 203 -2.29 -9.22 17.43
N THR A 204 -3.39 -9.54 16.75
CA THR A 204 -3.57 -10.82 16.05
C THR A 204 -2.92 -10.86 14.67
N VAL A 205 -2.33 -9.75 14.21
CA VAL A 205 -1.59 -9.66 12.94
C VAL A 205 -0.50 -10.75 12.83
N TYR A 206 0.20 -11.00 13.94
CA TYR A 206 1.25 -12.01 14.02
C TYR A 206 0.73 -13.44 13.96
N LYS A 207 -0.51 -13.72 14.41
CA LYS A 207 -1.10 -15.04 14.23
C LYS A 207 -1.20 -15.36 12.74
N ARG A 208 -1.60 -14.37 11.94
CA ARG A 208 -1.78 -14.62 10.51
C ARG A 208 -0.44 -14.71 9.76
N LEU A 209 0.53 -13.87 10.12
CA LEU A 209 1.90 -14.01 9.61
C LEU A 209 2.55 -15.33 10.03
N SER A 210 2.25 -15.85 11.23
CA SER A 210 2.69 -17.15 11.70
C SER A 210 2.09 -18.29 10.88
N ASP A 211 0.78 -18.27 10.65
CA ASP A 211 0.08 -19.35 9.95
C ASP A 211 0.58 -19.54 8.52
N VAL A 212 0.93 -18.43 7.86
CA VAL A 212 1.19 -18.44 6.41
C VAL A 212 2.68 -18.33 6.07
N LEU A 213 3.49 -17.64 6.89
CA LEU A 213 4.92 -17.46 6.66
C LEU A 213 5.80 -18.10 7.75
N GLY A 214 5.21 -18.68 8.79
CA GLY A 214 5.95 -19.19 9.95
C GLY A 214 6.58 -18.08 10.81
N LEU A 215 6.20 -16.82 10.59
CA LEU A 215 6.72 -15.67 11.33
C LEU A 215 5.90 -15.47 12.60
N SER A 216 6.24 -16.24 13.64
CA SER A 216 5.47 -16.27 14.90
C SER A 216 5.83 -15.17 15.88
N GLU A 217 7.00 -14.54 15.72
CA GLU A 217 7.52 -13.55 16.66
C GLU A 217 8.09 -12.32 15.95
N GLU A 218 8.03 -11.19 16.65
CA GLU A 218 8.61 -9.89 16.28
C GLU A 218 10.06 -10.03 15.80
N THR A 219 10.86 -10.85 16.47
CA THR A 219 12.28 -11.13 16.16
C THR A 219 12.46 -11.76 14.77
N MET A 220 11.53 -12.60 14.32
CA MET A 220 11.58 -13.22 13.01
C MET A 220 11.23 -12.22 11.91
N VAL A 221 10.22 -11.39 12.14
CA VAL A 221 9.88 -10.28 11.24
C VAL A 221 11.09 -9.33 11.12
N LEU A 222 11.70 -8.95 12.24
CA LEU A 222 12.92 -8.14 12.26
C LEU A 222 14.10 -8.81 11.52
N SER A 223 14.21 -10.14 11.55
CA SER A 223 15.24 -10.86 10.77
C SER A 223 15.01 -10.75 9.26
N VAL A 224 13.75 -10.72 8.81
CA VAL A 224 13.40 -10.49 7.40
C VAL A 224 13.75 -9.05 6.99
N PHE A 225 13.53 -8.07 7.87
CA PHE A 225 13.98 -6.70 7.65
C PHE A 225 15.50 -6.61 7.51
N ILE A 226 16.25 -7.25 8.41
CA ILE A 226 17.73 -7.24 8.39
C ILE A 226 18.26 -7.90 7.11
N ARG A 227 17.61 -8.96 6.61
CA ARG A 227 18.03 -9.62 5.37
C ARG A 227 17.86 -8.73 4.12
N LYS A 228 16.94 -7.76 4.16
CA LYS A 228 16.64 -6.87 3.03
C LYS A 228 17.48 -5.59 3.03
N MET A 229 18.05 -5.19 4.17
CA MET A 229 19.03 -4.11 4.30
C MET A 229 20.43 -4.58 3.91
#